data_AF-A0A8T7KL25-F1
#
_entry.id   AF-A0A8T7KL25-F1
#
_cell.length_a   1.000
_cell.length_b   1.000
_cell.length_c   1.000
_cell.angle_alpha   90.00
_cell.angle_beta   90.00
_cell.angle_gamma   90.00
#
_symmetry.space_group_name_H-M   'P 1'
#
loop_
_entity.id
_entity.type
_entity.pdbx_description
1 polymer ?
#
loop_
_entity_poly.entity_id
_entity_poly.type
_entity_poly.pdbx_seq_one_letter_code
_entity_poly.pdbx_strand_id
1 'polypeptide(L)'
;MCTLRLVDVAVLEVALAGLTAAQTPPQAAPGEVVTPLGTRLQALAVDGKTLRGATACGAPTHLVSLVQHGSGTTLAQVAVGEEHNELSTIPLLLAGRDLRDTIITSDALHCPPRPSGSGRRPTRWRLPAP
;
A
#
# COMPACT_ATOMS: atom_id res chain seq x y z
N MET A 1 -0.42 29.78 -7.78
CA MET A 1 -1.81 29.30 -7.65
C MET A 1 -1.81 27.79 -7.87
N CYS A 2 -2.25 27.01 -6.88
CA CYS A 2 -2.18 25.56 -6.93
C CYS A 2 -3.47 24.96 -7.49
N THR A 3 -3.63 24.99 -8.81
CA THR A 3 -4.81 24.46 -9.52
C THR A 3 -5.06 22.97 -9.25
N LEU A 4 -4.00 22.21 -8.94
CA LEU A 4 -4.09 20.80 -8.55
C LEU A 4 -4.91 20.55 -7.27
N ARG A 5 -5.06 21.53 -6.36
CA ARG A 5 -5.94 21.38 -5.18
C ARG A 5 -7.44 21.41 -5.50
N LEU A 6 -7.81 21.84 -6.70
CA LEU A 6 -9.21 21.84 -7.15
C LEU A 6 -9.63 20.48 -7.72
N VAL A 7 -8.67 19.56 -7.90
CA VAL A 7 -8.94 18.20 -8.36
C VAL A 7 -9.31 17.35 -7.16
N ASP A 8 -10.53 16.82 -7.16
CA ASP A 8 -10.95 15.83 -6.18
C ASP A 8 -10.11 14.56 -6.35
N VAL A 9 -9.39 14.18 -5.30
CA VAL A 9 -8.45 13.05 -5.33
C VAL A 9 -9.19 11.72 -5.52
N ALA A 10 -10.38 11.55 -4.93
CA ALA A 10 -11.15 10.32 -5.05
C ALA A 10 -11.68 10.17 -6.49
N VAL A 11 -12.14 11.26 -7.10
CA VAL A 11 -12.57 11.26 -8.51
C VAL A 11 -11.39 10.95 -9.44
N LEU A 12 -10.23 11.56 -9.19
CA LEU A 12 -9.02 11.32 -9.97
C LEU A 12 -8.55 9.87 -9.86
N GLU A 13 -8.59 9.29 -8.66
CA GLU A 13 -8.26 7.88 -8.42
C GLU A 13 -9.17 6.94 -9.20
N VAL A 14 -10.49 7.17 -9.16
CA VAL A 14 -11.46 6.39 -9.95
C VAL A 14 -11.17 6.50 -11.45
N ALA A 15 -10.87 7.69 -11.95
CA ALA A 15 -10.55 7.90 -13.35
C ALA A 15 -9.25 7.20 -13.79
N LEU A 16 -8.20 7.28 -12.97
CA LEU A 16 -6.92 6.59 -13.19
C LEU A 16 -7.07 5.07 -13.12
N ALA A 17 -7.88 4.56 -12.19
CA ALA A 17 -8.19 3.14 -12.09
C ALA A 17 -8.90 2.63 -13.35
N GLY A 18 -9.87 3.38 -13.88
CA GLY A 18 -10.53 3.04 -15.14
C GLY A 18 -9.56 3.02 -16.34
N LEU A 19 -8.68 4.01 -16.44
CA LEU A 19 -7.70 4.11 -17.52
C LEU A 19 -6.65 2.99 -17.47
N THR A 20 -6.20 2.59 -16.28
CA THR A 20 -5.25 1.49 -16.11
C THR A 20 -5.89 0.12 -16.34
N ALA A 21 -7.13 -0.08 -15.89
CA ALA A 21 -7.89 -1.29 -16.18
C ALA A 21 -8.05 -1.53 -17.69
N ALA A 22 -8.31 -0.47 -18.46
CA ALA A 22 -8.41 -0.55 -19.92
C ALA A 22 -7.09 -0.92 -20.63
N GLN A 23 -5.95 -0.71 -19.97
CA GLN A 23 -4.61 -0.99 -20.52
C GLN A 23 -3.99 -2.29 -20.01
N THR A 24 -4.63 -2.95 -19.04
CA THR A 24 -4.08 -4.17 -18.43
C THR A 24 -4.51 -5.38 -19.28
N PRO A 25 -3.57 -6.14 -19.88
CA PRO A 25 -3.93 -7.37 -20.60
C PRO A 25 -4.59 -8.37 -19.64
N PRO A 26 -5.52 -9.21 -20.12
CA PRO A 26 -6.17 -10.22 -19.29
C PRO A 26 -5.12 -11.21 -18.77
N GLN A 27 -4.83 -11.15 -17.48
CA GLN A 27 -3.96 -12.09 -16.81
C GLN A 27 -4.84 -13.18 -16.17
N ALA A 28 -4.47 -14.46 -16.34
CA ALA A 28 -5.28 -15.58 -15.88
C ALA A 28 -5.39 -15.69 -14.34
N ALA A 29 -4.43 -15.12 -13.60
CA ALA A 29 -4.46 -14.97 -12.14
C ALA A 29 -3.39 -13.96 -11.69
N PRO A 30 -3.60 -12.63 -11.88
CA PRO A 30 -2.61 -11.64 -11.52
C PRO A 30 -2.35 -11.67 -10.01
N GLY A 31 -1.09 -11.87 -9.65
CA GLY A 31 -0.66 -11.87 -8.26
C GLY A 31 -0.92 -13.17 -7.52
N GLU A 32 -1.31 -14.26 -8.17
CA GLU A 32 -1.37 -15.55 -7.50
C GLU A 32 0.04 -16.15 -7.34
N VAL A 33 0.37 -16.56 -6.12
CA VAL A 33 1.61 -17.26 -5.76
C VAL A 33 1.24 -18.63 -5.19
N VAL A 34 1.78 -19.69 -5.80
CA VAL A 34 1.63 -21.05 -5.30
C VAL A 34 2.86 -21.43 -4.49
N THR A 35 2.67 -21.80 -3.22
CA THR A 35 3.77 -22.24 -2.35
C THR A 35 4.19 -23.67 -2.70
N PRO A 36 5.39 -24.12 -2.27
CA PRO A 36 5.82 -25.51 -2.46
C PRO A 36 4.87 -26.56 -1.84
N LEU A 37 4.01 -26.16 -0.91
CA LEU A 37 3.00 -27.00 -0.28
C LEU A 37 1.65 -26.98 -1.01
N GLY A 38 1.56 -26.32 -2.16
CA GLY A 38 0.35 -26.21 -2.97
C GLY A 38 -0.66 -25.16 -2.47
N THR A 39 -0.31 -24.36 -1.46
CA THR A 39 -1.15 -23.25 -1.00
C THR A 39 -1.14 -22.13 -2.03
N ARG A 40 -2.31 -21.61 -2.38
CA ARG A 40 -2.47 -20.50 -3.32
C ARG A 40 -2.66 -19.22 -2.51
N LEU A 41 -1.81 -18.22 -2.74
CA LEU A 41 -1.82 -16.96 -2.03
C LEU A 41 -1.98 -15.80 -3.01
N GLN A 42 -2.76 -14.79 -2.62
CA GLN A 42 -2.78 -13.51 -3.31
C GLN A 42 -1.60 -12.67 -2.86
N ALA A 43 -0.74 -12.30 -3.79
CA ALA A 43 0.41 -11.47 -3.56
C ALA A 43 0.06 -10.00 -3.81
N LEU A 44 0.29 -9.20 -2.77
CA LEU A 44 0.18 -7.75 -2.78
C LEU A 44 1.52 -7.13 -2.36
N ALA A 45 1.76 -5.89 -2.76
CA ALA A 45 2.91 -5.08 -2.40
C ALA A 45 2.44 -3.81 -1.68
N VAL A 46 3.20 -3.37 -0.68
CA VAL A 46 3.02 -2.08 -0.04
C VAL A 46 4.23 -1.21 -0.35
N ASP A 47 3.99 -0.05 -0.94
CA ASP A 47 5.04 0.88 -1.40
C ASP A 47 4.72 2.34 -1.03
N GLY A 48 5.75 3.05 -0.59
CA GLY A 48 5.72 4.48 -0.27
C GLY A 48 6.20 5.34 -1.44
N LYS A 49 5.40 6.32 -1.86
CA LYS A 49 5.74 7.27 -2.93
C LYS A 49 5.66 8.71 -2.43
N THR A 50 6.74 9.45 -2.67
CA THR A 50 6.75 10.91 -2.49
C THR A 50 6.32 11.59 -3.78
N LEU A 51 5.23 12.34 -3.75
CA LEU A 51 4.76 13.08 -4.93
C LEU A 51 5.61 14.34 -5.15
N ARG A 52 6.54 14.25 -6.10
CA ARG A 52 7.35 15.39 -6.52
C ARG A 52 6.55 16.23 -7.52
N GLY A 53 6.18 17.45 -7.10
CA GLY A 53 5.34 18.37 -7.88
C GLY A 53 4.19 18.99 -7.07
N ALA A 54 3.74 18.31 -6.01
CA ALA A 54 2.79 18.86 -5.04
C ALA A 54 3.44 19.85 -4.05
N THR A 55 4.77 19.87 -3.98
CA THR A 55 5.58 20.71 -3.07
C THR A 55 5.50 22.20 -3.37
N ALA A 56 5.13 22.59 -4.60
CA ALA A 56 4.86 23.98 -4.95
C ALA A 56 3.67 24.58 -4.16
N CYS A 57 2.94 23.72 -3.43
CA CYS A 57 1.72 24.05 -2.71
C CYS A 57 1.82 23.78 -1.19
N GLY A 58 3.02 23.52 -0.66
CA GLY A 58 3.26 23.25 0.76
C GLY A 58 4.19 22.06 1.01
N ALA A 59 3.97 21.37 2.13
CA ALA A 59 4.77 20.21 2.51
C ALA A 59 4.69 19.08 1.45
N PRO A 60 5.76 18.28 1.27
CA PRO A 60 5.72 17.11 0.40
C PRO A 60 4.61 16.15 0.80
N THR A 61 3.81 15.72 -0.17
CA THR A 61 2.80 14.68 0.06
C THR A 61 3.43 13.30 -0.13
N HIS A 62 3.41 12.51 0.93
CA HIS A 62 3.84 11.11 0.94
C HIS A 62 2.61 10.22 0.92
N LEU A 63 2.57 9.24 0.03
CA LEU A 63 1.48 8.26 -0.09
C LEU A 63 2.03 6.86 0.17
N VAL A 64 1.26 6.03 0.87
CA VAL A 64 1.50 4.58 0.98
C VAL A 64 0.40 3.88 0.21
N SER A 65 0.80 2.99 -0.71
CA SER A 65 -0.08 2.32 -1.66
C SER A 65 -0.05 0.81 -1.48
N LEU A 66 -1.18 0.14 -1.70
CA LEU A 66 -1.32 -1.31 -1.77
C LEU A 66 -1.51 -1.68 -3.24
N VAL A 67 -0.59 -2.48 -3.77
CA VAL A 67 -0.48 -2.77 -5.19
C VAL A 67 -0.55 -4.27 -5.43
N GLN A 68 -1.33 -4.72 -6.41
CA GLN A 68 -1.40 -6.12 -6.77
C GLN A 68 -0.18 -6.56 -7.58
N HIS A 69 0.46 -7.67 -7.19
CA HIS A 69 1.57 -8.22 -7.96
C HIS A 69 1.11 -8.69 -9.34
N GLY A 70 2.02 -8.67 -10.31
CA GLY A 70 1.75 -9.07 -11.70
C GLY A 70 1.02 -8.03 -12.52
N SER A 71 -0.08 -7.43 -12.03
CA SER A 71 -0.80 -6.37 -12.74
C SER A 71 -0.29 -4.95 -12.44
N GLY A 72 0.31 -4.74 -11.26
CA GLY A 72 0.70 -3.39 -10.81
C GLY A 72 -0.49 -2.49 -10.45
N THR A 73 -1.69 -3.06 -10.32
CA THR A 73 -2.91 -2.31 -10.00
C THR A 73 -2.87 -1.80 -8.56
N THR A 74 -3.04 -0.50 -8.35
CA THR A 74 -3.17 0.07 -7.00
C THR A 74 -4.59 -0.17 -6.48
N LEU A 75 -4.71 -0.96 -5.41
CA LEU A 75 -5.97 -1.35 -4.77
C LEU A 75 -6.43 -0.38 -3.68
N ALA A 76 -5.49 0.40 -3.13
CA ALA A 76 -5.75 1.56 -2.29
C ALA A 76 -4.46 2.35 -2.08
N GLN A 77 -4.63 3.59 -1.66
CA GLN A 77 -3.56 4.43 -1.17
C GLN A 77 -4.06 5.35 -0.06
N VAL A 78 -3.16 5.73 0.85
CA VAL A 78 -3.44 6.65 1.95
C VAL A 78 -2.29 7.64 2.05
N ALA A 79 -2.62 8.92 2.26
CA ALA A 79 -1.62 9.93 2.54
C ALA A 79 -1.05 9.76 3.96
N VAL A 80 0.28 9.80 4.07
CA VAL A 80 0.98 9.82 5.35
C VAL A 80 0.79 11.20 5.95
N GLY A 81 0.09 11.25 7.10
CA GLY A 81 -0.09 12.49 7.85
C GLY A 81 1.22 13.03 8.42
N GLU A 82 1.25 14.31 8.78
CA GLU A 82 2.49 15.00 9.23
C GLU A 82 3.16 14.35 10.45
N GLU A 83 2.38 13.74 11.33
CA GLU A 83 2.87 13.03 12.52
C GLU A 83 3.09 11.51 12.30
N HIS A 84 2.74 11.02 11.11
CA HIS A 84 2.81 9.60 10.77
C HIS A 84 4.03 9.32 9.87
N ASN A 85 4.45 8.07 9.86
CA ASN A 85 5.43 7.56 8.91
C ASN A 85 4.80 6.41 8.11
N GLU A 86 5.50 5.94 7.07
CA GLU A 86 5.01 4.87 6.21
C GLU A 86 4.61 3.65 7.05
N LEU A 87 5.47 3.23 7.98
CA LEU A 87 5.26 2.07 8.88
C LEU A 87 3.97 2.15 9.72
N SER A 88 3.65 3.33 10.25
CA SER A 88 2.44 3.56 11.05
C SER A 88 1.18 3.73 10.20
N THR A 89 1.35 4.00 8.89
CA THR A 89 0.24 4.17 7.93
C THR A 89 -0.20 2.83 7.32
N ILE A 90 0.70 1.84 7.23
CA ILE A 90 0.37 0.49 6.70
C ILE A 90 -0.84 -0.15 7.40
N PRO A 91 -0.97 -0.15 8.74
CA PRO A 91 -2.15 -0.71 9.40
C PRO A 91 -3.45 -0.02 9.00
N LEU A 92 -3.43 1.29 8.74
CA LEU A 92 -4.60 2.05 8.28
C LEU A 92 -4.99 1.64 6.85
N LEU A 93 -3.99 1.47 5.98
CA LEU A 93 -4.19 1.01 4.60
C LEU A 93 -4.79 -0.41 4.52
N LEU A 94 -4.45 -1.27 5.49
CA LEU A 94 -4.90 -2.66 5.55
C LEU A 94 -6.18 -2.88 6.38
N ALA A 95 -6.62 -1.88 7.14
CA ALA A 95 -7.78 -2.01 8.02
C ALA A 95 -9.06 -2.33 7.23
N GLY A 96 -9.87 -3.26 7.75
CA GLY A 96 -11.15 -3.66 7.15
C GLY A 96 -11.03 -4.53 5.89
N ARG A 97 -9.83 -4.95 5.49
CA ARG A 97 -9.62 -5.85 4.34
C ARG A 97 -9.52 -7.32 4.79
N ASP A 98 -10.08 -8.22 3.98
CA ASP A 98 -9.83 -9.65 4.14
C ASP A 98 -8.42 -9.98 3.62
N LEU A 99 -7.55 -10.40 4.53
CA LEU A 99 -6.15 -10.74 4.24
C LEU A 99 -5.89 -12.25 4.36
N ARG A 100 -6.95 -13.07 4.42
CA ARG A 100 -6.79 -14.53 4.34
C ARG A 100 -6.14 -14.90 3.02
N ASP A 101 -5.28 -15.91 3.06
CA ASP A 101 -4.53 -16.40 1.90
C ASP A 101 -3.82 -15.27 1.14
N THR A 102 -3.34 -14.24 1.84
CA THR A 102 -2.67 -13.08 1.25
C THR A 102 -1.23 -13.00 1.74
N ILE A 103 -0.29 -12.76 0.82
CA ILE A 103 1.09 -12.40 1.12
C ILE A 103 1.31 -10.94 0.75
N ILE A 104 1.82 -10.15 1.70
CA ILE A 104 2.13 -8.73 1.50
C ILE A 104 3.65 -8.57 1.53
N THR A 105 4.21 -8.05 0.45
CA THR A 105 5.64 -7.68 0.36
C THR A 105 5.80 -6.19 0.58
N SER A 106 6.90 -5.75 1.17
CA SER A 106 7.21 -4.33 1.31
C SER A 106 8.73 -4.13 1.37
N ASP A 107 9.20 -2.90 1.17
CA ASP A 107 10.63 -2.55 1.32
C ASP A 107 11.15 -2.98 2.71
N ALA A 108 12.40 -3.41 2.77
CA ALA A 108 13.11 -3.77 3.99
C ALA A 108 13.15 -2.61 5.01
N LEU A 109 13.07 -1.35 4.56
CA LEU A 109 12.93 -0.19 5.45
C LEU A 109 11.63 -0.23 6.28
N HIS A 110 10.61 -0.96 5.82
CA HIS A 110 9.37 -1.21 6.57
C HIS A 110 9.48 -2.39 7.55
N CYS A 111 10.63 -3.07 7.61
CA CYS A 111 10.90 -4.06 8.63
C CYS A 111 11.59 -3.36 9.80
N PRO A 112 10.90 -3.17 10.95
CA PRO A 112 11.53 -2.53 12.08
C PRO A 112 12.75 -3.38 12.52
N PRO A 113 13.91 -2.75 12.81
CA PRO A 113 15.06 -3.48 13.29
C PRO A 113 14.69 -4.25 14.56
N ARG A 114 15.28 -5.45 14.70
CA ARG A 114 15.07 -6.28 15.88
C ARG A 114 15.43 -5.46 17.12
N PRO A 115 14.55 -5.37 18.14
CA PRO A 115 14.87 -4.62 19.34
C PRO A 115 16.10 -5.26 19.99
N SER A 116 17.18 -4.49 20.12
CA SER A 116 18.29 -4.82 21.02
C SER A 116 17.73 -4.86 22.44
N GLY A 117 18.05 -5.89 23.22
CA GLY A 117 17.36 -6.23 24.49
C GLY A 117 17.15 -5.02 25.41
N SER A 118 16.00 -4.87 26.08
CA SER A 118 15.43 -5.81 27.05
C SER A 118 13.91 -5.67 27.14
N GLY A 119 13.21 -6.79 27.30
CA GLY A 119 11.84 -6.84 27.85
C GLY A 119 10.65 -6.52 26.93
N ARG A 120 10.79 -5.80 25.81
CA ARG A 120 9.65 -5.58 24.91
C ARG A 120 9.52 -6.76 23.95
N ARG A 121 8.48 -7.58 24.13
CA ARG A 121 8.10 -8.61 23.15
C ARG A 121 7.99 -7.96 21.77
N PRO A 122 8.45 -8.61 20.69
CA PRO A 122 8.20 -8.10 19.34
C PRO A 122 6.71 -7.87 19.22
N THR A 123 6.31 -6.67 18.79
CA THR A 123 4.92 -6.39 18.43
C THR A 123 4.60 -7.31 17.26
N ARG A 124 4.06 -8.49 17.58
CA ARG A 124 3.32 -9.29 16.61
C ARG A 124 2.33 -8.33 15.98
N TRP A 125 2.44 -8.12 14.68
CA TRP A 125 1.45 -7.38 13.90
C TRP A 125 0.08 -7.98 14.24
N ARG A 126 -0.69 -7.26 15.05
CA ARG A 126 -2.08 -7.59 15.31
C ARG A 126 -2.84 -6.80 14.27
N LEU A 127 -3.36 -7.51 13.27
CA LEU A 127 -4.41 -6.96 12.44
C LEU A 127 -5.55 -6.50 13.38
N PRO A 128 -6.16 -5.33 13.16
CA PRO A 128 -7.37 -4.98 13.87
C PRO A 128 -8.41 -6.10 13.67
N ALA A 129 -9.09 -6.46 14.75
CA ALA A 129 -10.18 -7.43 14.71
C ALA A 129 -11.30 -6.94 13.76
N PRO A 130 -12.06 -7.86 13.13
CA PRO A 130 -13.11 -7.52 12.16
C PRO A 130 -14.20 -6.62 12.75
#